data_AF-A0A923WL89-F1
#
_entry.id   AF-A0A923WL89-F1
#
_cell.length_a   1.000
_cell.length_b   1.000
_cell.length_c   1.000
_cell.angle_alpha   90.00
_cell.angle_beta   90.00
_cell.angle_gamma   90.00
#
_symmetry.space_group_name_H-M   'P 1'
#
loop_
_entity.id
_entity.type
_entity.pdbx_description
1 polymer ?
#
loop_
_entity_poly.entity_id
_entity_poly.type
_entity_poly.pdbx_seq_one_letter_code
_entity_poly.pdbx_strand_id
1 'polypeptide(L)'
;MHRHAIVFSALCTLSSLAFSQSLPSPKPSPEDMQKMMDSSMVSMLPILGRMTEVHLEAQLNVAARPETAERIATFKKNLFDALRRKGFTAEQSLQMVNLTALPAAAQSGK
;
A
#
# COMPACT_ATOMS: atom_id res chain seq x y z
N MET A 1 -64.67 -6.09 -44.28
CA MET A 1 -65.11 -5.05 -43.32
C MET A 1 -64.05 -3.95 -43.30
N HIS A 2 -64.21 -2.97 -44.19
CA HIS A 2 -63.41 -1.75 -44.27
C HIS A 2 -64.06 -0.67 -43.42
N ARG A 3 -63.30 0.00 -42.54
CA ARG A 3 -63.56 1.39 -42.14
C ARG A 3 -62.47 1.92 -41.19
N HIS A 4 -61.84 3.00 -41.62
CA HIS A 4 -61.00 3.94 -40.84
C HIS A 4 -59.53 3.56 -40.60
N ALA A 5 -58.85 3.21 -41.70
CA ALA A 5 -57.62 3.95 -41.99
C ALA A 5 -58.04 5.39 -42.34
N ILE A 6 -57.66 6.36 -41.50
CA ILE A 6 -57.46 7.81 -41.73
C ILE A 6 -57.41 8.42 -40.32
N VAL A 7 -56.22 8.42 -39.71
CA VAL A 7 -55.67 9.58 -38.97
C VAL A 7 -54.16 9.51 -39.18
N PHE A 8 -53.78 9.69 -40.44
CA PHE A 8 -52.43 10.02 -40.84
C PHE A 8 -52.30 11.55 -40.73
N SER A 9 -51.14 12.03 -40.27
CA SER A 9 -50.71 13.42 -40.38
C SER A 9 -51.28 14.42 -39.38
N ALA A 10 -50.51 14.71 -38.33
CA ALA A 10 -50.04 16.08 -38.00
C ALA A 10 -49.40 16.12 -36.60
N LEU A 11 -48.07 16.00 -36.53
CA LEU A 11 -47.14 16.96 -35.90
C LEU A 11 -45.79 16.27 -35.64
N CYS A 12 -44.99 16.19 -36.71
CA CYS A 12 -43.54 16.25 -36.57
C CYS A 12 -43.17 17.69 -36.24
N THR A 13 -42.94 18.02 -34.97
CA THR A 13 -42.09 19.13 -34.48
C THR A 13 -42.06 18.99 -32.95
N LEU A 14 -41.02 18.43 -32.35
CA LEU A 14 -39.93 19.23 -31.77
C LEU A 14 -38.75 18.30 -31.51
N SER A 15 -37.90 18.14 -32.53
CA SER A 15 -36.51 17.79 -32.32
C SER A 15 -35.80 19.04 -31.79
N SER A 16 -35.70 19.20 -30.47
CA SER A 16 -34.73 20.10 -29.86
C SER A 16 -33.73 19.26 -29.10
N LEU A 17 -32.71 18.82 -29.85
CA LEU A 17 -31.30 18.74 -29.46
C LEU A 17 -31.03 19.26 -28.04
N ALA A 18 -31.11 18.38 -27.04
CA ALA A 18 -30.35 18.56 -25.81
C ALA A 18 -28.89 18.23 -26.14
N PHE A 19 -28.20 19.21 -26.73
CA PHE A 19 -26.75 19.21 -26.83
C PHE A 19 -26.23 19.34 -25.40
N SER A 20 -25.94 18.22 -24.74
CA SER A 20 -25.15 18.22 -23.51
C SER A 20 -23.78 18.79 -23.87
N GLN A 21 -23.61 20.10 -23.67
CA GLN A 21 -22.31 20.72 -23.60
C GLN A 21 -21.56 20.03 -22.47
N SER A 22 -20.67 19.09 -22.81
CA SER A 22 -19.61 18.68 -21.92
C SER A 22 -18.69 19.90 -21.75
N LEU A 23 -19.02 20.75 -20.77
CA LEU A 23 -18.13 21.81 -20.31
C LEU A 23 -16.75 21.18 -20.06
N PRO A 24 -15.65 21.75 -20.58
CA PRO A 24 -14.32 21.27 -20.26
C PRO A 24 -14.18 21.41 -18.73
N SER A 25 -13.99 20.27 -18.04
CA SER A 25 -13.73 20.30 -16.60
C SER A 25 -12.52 21.21 -16.38
N PRO A 26 -12.65 22.30 -15.60
CA PRO A 26 -11.52 23.16 -15.33
C PRO A 26 -10.42 22.30 -14.70
N LYS A 27 -9.21 22.37 -15.26
CA LYS A 27 -8.06 21.68 -14.65
C LYS A 27 -7.95 22.19 -13.22
N PRO A 28 -7.92 21.29 -12.22
CA PRO A 28 -7.89 21.69 -10.82
C PRO A 28 -6.69 22.61 -10.59
N SER A 29 -6.90 23.67 -9.82
CA SER A 29 -5.81 24.56 -9.45
C SER A 29 -4.77 23.77 -8.64
N PRO A 30 -3.50 24.21 -8.59
CA PRO A 30 -2.49 23.56 -7.76
C PRO A 30 -2.92 23.42 -6.28
N GLU A 31 -3.66 24.38 -5.74
CA GLU A 31 -4.23 24.30 -4.38
C GLU A 31 -5.30 23.21 -4.25
N ASP A 32 -6.16 23.06 -5.25
CA ASP A 32 -7.19 22.01 -5.26
C ASP A 32 -6.56 20.62 -5.42
N MET A 33 -5.50 20.51 -6.21
CA MET A 33 -4.71 19.29 -6.32
C MET A 33 -4.07 18.92 -4.98
N GLN A 34 -3.51 19.88 -4.25
CA GLN A 34 -2.92 19.64 -2.93
C GLN A 34 -3.97 19.15 -1.93
N LYS A 35 -5.14 19.83 -1.83
CA LYS A 35 -6.23 19.40 -0.94
C LYS A 35 -6.75 18.01 -1.29
N MET A 36 -6.81 17.69 -2.58
CA MET A 36 -7.21 16.35 -3.05
C MET A 36 -6.18 15.30 -2.65
N MET A 37 -4.88 15.60 -2.76
CA MET A 37 -3.81 14.72 -2.32
C MET A 37 -3.82 14.50 -0.80
N ASP A 38 -3.97 15.57 -0.02
CA ASP A 38 -4.03 15.50 1.44
C ASP A 38 -5.24 14.68 1.91
N SER A 39 -6.42 14.92 1.32
CA SER A 39 -7.63 14.12 1.58
C SER A 39 -7.44 12.65 1.22
N SER A 40 -6.80 12.39 0.07
CA SER A 40 -6.48 11.02 -0.37
C SER A 40 -5.53 10.34 0.61
N MET A 41 -4.47 11.01 1.08
CA MET A 41 -3.55 10.44 2.06
C MET A 41 -4.24 10.12 3.38
N VAL A 42 -5.08 11.02 3.89
CA VAL A 42 -5.86 10.79 5.12
C VAL A 42 -6.78 9.58 4.96
N SER A 43 -7.42 9.44 3.80
CA SER A 43 -8.28 8.28 3.51
C SER A 43 -7.52 6.95 3.42
N MET A 44 -6.22 6.99 3.13
CA MET A 44 -5.35 5.82 3.07
C MET A 44 -4.78 5.41 4.43
N LEU A 45 -4.79 6.27 5.45
CA LEU A 45 -4.23 5.97 6.77
C LEU A 45 -4.76 4.65 7.37
N PRO A 46 -6.07 4.33 7.32
CA PRO A 46 -6.57 3.04 7.83
C PRO A 46 -6.07 1.82 7.03
N ILE A 47 -5.83 1.99 5.72
CA ILE A 47 -5.26 0.94 4.86
C ILE A 47 -3.80 0.71 5.24
N LEU A 48 -3.03 1.79 5.43
CA LEU A 48 -1.65 1.72 5.89
C LEU A 48 -1.55 1.06 7.27
N GLY A 49 -2.48 1.38 8.19
CA GLY A 49 -2.59 0.73 9.49
C GLY A 49 -2.75 -0.79 9.36
N ARG A 50 -3.76 -1.26 8.61
CA ARG A 50 -3.97 -2.70 8.39
C ARG A 50 -2.80 -3.38 7.68
N MET A 51 -2.17 -2.71 6.71
CA MET A 51 -0.99 -3.24 6.04
C MET A 51 0.18 -3.43 7.01
N THR A 52 0.36 -2.47 7.93
CA THR A 52 1.39 -2.53 8.97
C THR A 52 1.13 -3.67 9.94
N GLU A 53 -0.11 -3.85 10.39
CA GLU A 53 -0.52 -4.97 11.24
C GLU A 53 -0.24 -6.32 10.58
N VAL A 54 -0.68 -6.51 9.33
CA VAL A 54 -0.43 -7.74 8.57
C VAL A 54 1.07 -8.00 8.39
N HIS A 55 1.85 -6.96 8.13
CA HIS A 55 3.29 -7.09 7.97
C HIS A 55 3.97 -7.50 9.28
N LEU A 56 3.59 -6.90 10.40
CA LEU A 56 4.09 -7.27 11.74
C LEU A 56 3.70 -8.70 12.10
N GLU A 57 2.45 -9.09 11.88
CA GLU A 57 1.94 -10.43 12.13
C GLU A 57 2.71 -11.47 11.29
N ALA A 58 2.99 -11.17 10.02
CA ALA A 58 3.81 -12.03 9.17
C ALA A 58 5.24 -12.18 9.70
N GLN A 59 5.86 -11.09 10.16
CA GLN A 59 7.20 -11.15 10.76
C GLN A 59 7.21 -11.99 12.05
N LEU A 60 6.22 -11.79 12.93
CA LEU A 60 6.08 -12.55 14.17
C LEU A 60 5.88 -14.04 13.88
N ASN A 61 5.02 -14.38 12.93
CA ASN A 61 4.77 -15.77 12.55
C ASN A 61 5.99 -16.47 11.93
N VAL A 62 6.82 -15.73 11.19
CA VAL A 62 8.10 -16.27 10.71
C VAL A 62 9.08 -16.42 11.86
N ALA A 63 9.24 -15.41 12.71
CA ALA A 63 10.15 -15.43 13.85
C ALA A 63 9.81 -16.52 14.88
N ALA A 64 8.53 -16.87 15.03
CA ALA A 64 8.05 -17.91 15.93
C ALA A 64 8.37 -19.34 15.46
N ARG A 65 8.80 -19.53 14.20
CA ARG A 65 9.19 -20.86 13.70
C ARG A 65 10.47 -21.32 14.40
N PRO A 66 10.54 -22.57 14.91
CA PRO A 66 11.73 -23.07 15.60
C PRO A 66 13.01 -22.93 14.76
N GLU A 67 12.94 -23.29 13.47
CA GLU A 67 14.06 -23.15 12.54
C GLU A 67 14.55 -21.69 12.43
N THR A 68 13.63 -20.72 12.43
CA THR A 68 13.99 -19.30 12.38
C THR A 68 14.66 -18.85 13.67
N ALA A 69 14.14 -19.27 14.83
CA ALA A 69 14.77 -19.00 16.12
C ALA A 69 16.18 -19.60 16.21
N GLU A 70 16.38 -20.83 15.73
CA GLU A 70 17.69 -21.47 15.64
C GLU A 70 18.66 -20.68 14.76
N ARG A 71 18.23 -20.29 13.54
CA ARG A 71 19.04 -19.47 12.64
C ARG A 71 19.44 -18.13 13.26
N ILE A 72 18.51 -17.48 13.97
CA ILE A 72 18.76 -16.24 14.71
C ILE A 72 19.82 -16.45 15.80
N ALA A 73 19.68 -17.53 16.59
CA ALA A 73 20.62 -17.87 17.65
C ALA A 73 22.02 -18.16 17.08
N THR A 74 22.11 -18.95 16.01
CA THR A 74 23.37 -19.23 15.31
C THR A 74 24.01 -17.94 14.81
N PHE A 75 23.24 -17.06 14.17
CA PHE A 75 23.75 -15.76 13.72
C PHE A 75 24.33 -14.93 14.87
N LYS A 76 23.55 -14.75 15.96
CA LYS A 76 23.99 -13.97 17.12
C LYS A 76 25.23 -14.56 17.79
N LYS A 77 25.31 -15.89 17.92
CA LYS A 77 26.49 -16.58 18.46
C LYS A 77 27.72 -16.38 17.58
N ASN A 78 27.58 -16.59 16.27
CA ASN A 78 28.69 -16.40 15.33
C ASN A 78 29.22 -14.97 15.34
N LEU A 79 28.33 -13.98 15.43
CA LEU A 79 28.70 -12.57 15.57
C LEU A 79 29.44 -12.32 16.89
N PHE A 80 28.92 -12.81 18.02
CA PHE A 80 29.58 -12.70 19.32
C PHE A 80 30.99 -13.29 19.29
N ASP A 81 31.13 -14.53 18.82
CA ASP A 81 32.42 -15.22 18.75
C ASP A 81 33.40 -14.50 17.82
N ALA A 82 32.92 -13.95 16.70
CA ALA A 82 33.73 -13.16 15.80
C ALA A 82 34.23 -11.85 16.44
N LEU A 83 33.40 -11.17 17.23
CA LEU A 83 33.78 -9.96 17.97
C LEU A 83 34.81 -10.29 19.05
N ARG A 84 34.62 -11.39 19.79
CA ARG A 84 35.60 -11.87 20.78
C ARG A 84 36.95 -12.15 20.16
N ARG A 85 37.00 -12.82 19.00
CA ARG A 85 38.24 -13.06 18.24
C ARG A 85 38.92 -11.77 17.75
N LYS A 86 38.15 -10.69 17.55
CA LYS A 86 38.67 -9.37 17.16
C LYS A 86 39.21 -8.56 18.35
N GLY A 87 39.11 -9.07 19.58
CA GLY A 87 39.66 -8.43 20.78
C GLY A 87 38.67 -7.60 21.60
N PHE A 88 37.38 -7.57 21.21
CA PHE A 88 36.34 -6.93 22.04
C PHE A 88 36.11 -7.70 23.33
N THR A 89 35.79 -7.01 24.43
CA THR A 89 35.39 -7.68 25.68
C THR A 89 34.06 -8.42 25.51
N ALA A 90 33.70 -9.27 26.48
CA ALA A 90 32.43 -9.98 26.45
C ALA A 90 31.23 -9.02 26.49
N GLU A 91 31.33 -7.99 27.31
CA GLU A 91 30.32 -6.95 27.49
C GLU A 91 30.14 -6.14 26.20
N GLN A 92 31.25 -5.69 25.61
CA GLN A 92 31.24 -4.96 24.33
C GLN A 92 30.63 -5.81 23.21
N SER A 93 31.02 -7.09 23.14
CA SER A 93 30.51 -8.02 22.13
C SER A 93 29.00 -8.23 22.28
N LEU A 94 28.51 -8.39 23.51
CA LEU A 94 27.09 -8.56 23.79
C LEU A 94 26.27 -7.31 23.43
N GLN A 95 26.79 -6.12 23.77
CA GLN A 95 26.16 -4.85 23.38
C GLN A 95 26.02 -4.73 21.86
N MET A 96 27.08 -5.04 21.11
CA MET A 96 27.07 -4.99 19.64
C MET A 96 26.10 -6.01 19.04
N VAL A 97 26.05 -7.25 19.56
CA VAL A 97 25.12 -8.29 19.11
C VAL A 97 23.65 -7.89 19.35
N ASN A 98 23.36 -7.14 20.40
CA ASN A 98 22.02 -6.65 20.71
C ASN A 98 21.60 -5.48 19.81
N LEU A 99 22.54 -4.60 19.47
CA LEU A 99 22.29 -3.46 18.57
C LEU A 99 22.28 -3.85 17.08
N THR A 100 22.87 -4.99 16.74
CA THR A 100 22.87 -5.49 15.35
C THR A 100 21.51 -6.08 15.02
N ALA A 101 20.81 -5.40 14.10
CA ALA A 101 19.56 -5.90 13.55
C ALA A 101 19.78 -7.28 12.88
N LEU A 102 18.75 -8.13 12.96
CA LEU A 102 18.78 -9.38 12.22
C LEU A 102 18.82 -9.07 10.71
N PRO A 103 19.55 -9.86 9.92
CA PRO A 103 19.48 -9.75 8.47
C PRO A 103 18.03 -9.99 8.02
N ALA A 104 17.31 -8.91 7.73
CA ALA A 104 16.03 -9.01 7.07
C ALA A 104 16.32 -9.40 5.62
N ALA A 105 15.49 -10.29 5.07
CA ALA A 105 15.36 -10.32 3.62
C ALA A 105 14.83 -8.94 3.22
N ALA A 106 15.72 -8.04 2.81
CA ALA A 106 15.31 -6.97 1.90
C ALA A 106 14.51 -7.69 0.82
N GLN A 107 13.29 -7.24 0.55
CA GLN A 107 12.57 -7.71 -0.62
C GLN A 107 13.52 -7.49 -1.78
N SER A 108 14.15 -8.58 -2.23
CA SER A 108 14.99 -8.57 -3.42
C SER A 108 13.99 -8.44 -4.55
N GLY A 109 13.59 -7.20 -4.78
CA GLY A 109 12.72 -6.81 -5.88
C GLY A 109 13.47 -7.13 -7.14
N LYS A 110 12.95 -8.10 -7.88
CA LYS A 110 13.03 -8.04 -9.34
C LYS A 110 12.05 -6.98 -9.82
#